data_AF-A0A8H5BLS6-F1
#
_entry.id   AF-A0A8H5BLS6-F1
#
_cell.length_a   1.000
_cell.length_b   1.000
_cell.length_c   1.000
_cell.angle_alpha   90.00
_cell.angle_beta   90.00
_cell.angle_gamma   90.00
#
_symmetry.space_group_name_H-M   'P 1'
#
loop_
_entity.id
_entity.type
_entity.pdbx_description
1 polymer ?
#
loop_
_entity_poly.entity_id
_entity_poly.type
_entity_poly.pdbx_seq_one_letter_code
_entity_poly.pdbx_strand_id
1 'polypeptide(L)'
;MQVALFFQKAARSARLPVVWDYHVILLLQPKDLNLARVVREPGIGESLEGGPPAQNRAGSYVYDLDSYLPSPCPWEDYLELTFPSSLLPEYQSSFRVISAKIYLDSFVSDRSHMLVKNARELEDGQVELDDEDMPHDEKPDIGSKVAFSTLSYSAEPPSYEPLCGALMAGSGIGSNLMSHFVCMEATPGSFGEVIEWQEIRSRF
;
A
#
# COMPACT_ATOMS: atom_id res chain seq x y z
N MET A 1 -4.03 5.07 9.55
CA MET A 1 -3.10 4.04 10.06
C MET A 1 -1.81 4.19 9.27
N GLN A 2 -0.65 3.97 9.90
CA GLN A 2 0.65 3.94 9.21
C GLN A 2 1.31 2.60 9.56
N VAL A 3 2.06 2.01 8.63
CA VAL A 3 2.72 0.72 8.84
C VAL A 3 4.19 0.83 8.48
N ALA A 4 5.07 0.30 9.33
CA ALA A 4 6.51 0.32 9.10
C ALA A 4 6.97 -1.00 8.49
N LEU A 5 7.51 -0.96 7.28
CA LEU A 5 8.04 -2.13 6.56
C LEU A 5 9.54 -1.98 6.33
N PHE A 6 10.30 -2.98 6.75
CA PHE A 6 11.75 -3.07 6.52
C PHE A 6 12.06 -3.70 5.16
N PHE A 7 13.32 -3.64 4.75
CA PHE A 7 13.78 -4.19 3.46
C PHE A 7 13.05 -3.60 2.25
N GLN A 8 12.55 -2.38 2.31
CA GLN A 8 11.87 -1.70 1.20
C GLN A 8 12.85 -0.86 0.37
N LYS A 9 12.72 -0.89 -0.97
CA LYS A 9 13.58 -0.19 -1.94
C LYS A 9 13.60 1.32 -1.76
N ALA A 10 12.49 1.90 -1.33
CA ALA A 10 12.39 3.33 -1.04
C ALA A 10 13.16 3.75 0.23
N ALA A 11 13.59 2.81 1.08
CA ALA A 11 14.44 3.13 2.23
C ALA A 11 15.87 3.45 1.80
N ARG A 12 16.52 4.34 2.55
CA ARG A 12 17.96 4.64 2.38
C ARG A 12 18.86 3.42 2.63
N SER A 13 18.37 2.43 3.38
CA SER A 13 19.03 1.15 3.62
C SER A 13 17.99 0.10 4.06
N ALA A 14 18.26 -1.19 3.82
CA ALA A 14 17.37 -2.27 4.22
C ALA A 14 17.09 -2.36 5.74
N ARG A 15 17.95 -1.75 6.58
CA ARG A 15 17.79 -1.70 8.04
C ARG A 15 16.90 -0.57 8.54
N LEU A 16 16.42 0.30 7.65
CA LEU A 16 15.49 1.37 8.00
C LEU A 16 14.12 1.06 7.38
N PRO A 17 13.03 1.32 8.10
CA PRO A 17 11.70 1.10 7.57
C PRO A 17 11.32 2.20 6.57
N VAL A 18 10.42 1.86 5.66
CA VAL A 18 9.52 2.83 5.02
C VAL A 18 8.20 2.82 5.78
N VAL A 19 7.68 4.01 6.05
CA VAL A 19 6.36 4.17 6.69
C VAL A 19 5.34 4.39 5.59
N TRP A 20 4.49 3.38 5.38
CA TRP A 20 3.44 3.40 4.37
C TRP A 20 2.08 3.76 5.01
N ASP A 21 1.20 4.37 4.24
CA ASP A 21 -0.23 4.46 4.57
C ASP A 21 -0.91 3.09 4.37
N TYR A 22 -0.55 2.38 3.31
CA TYR A 22 -0.82 0.96 3.09
C TYR A 22 0.21 0.35 2.12
N HIS A 23 0.36 -0.98 2.15
CA HIS A 23 1.19 -1.72 1.18
C HIS A 23 0.48 -2.97 0.68
N VAL A 24 0.71 -3.37 -0.56
CA VAL A 24 0.06 -4.53 -1.18
C VAL A 24 1.10 -5.54 -1.63
N ILE A 25 0.94 -6.79 -1.22
CA ILE A 25 1.78 -7.92 -1.61
C ILE A 25 0.92 -9.04 -2.20
N LEU A 26 1.50 -9.87 -3.06
CA LEU A 26 0.86 -11.10 -3.54
C LEU A 26 1.41 -12.30 -2.77
N LEU A 27 0.51 -13.03 -2.10
CA LEU A 27 0.81 -14.30 -1.44
C LEU A 27 0.39 -15.47 -2.34
N LEU A 28 1.34 -16.33 -2.68
CA LEU A 28 1.13 -17.57 -3.42
C LEU A 28 1.16 -18.76 -2.46
N GLN A 29 0.07 -19.53 -2.47
CA GLN A 29 -0.02 -20.81 -1.75
C GLN A 29 -0.20 -21.96 -2.75
N PRO A 30 0.86 -22.75 -3.02
CA PRO A 30 0.74 -23.88 -3.94
C PRO A 30 -0.21 -24.95 -3.37
N LYS A 31 -1.20 -25.36 -4.16
CA LYS A 31 -2.16 -26.42 -3.76
C LYS A 31 -1.56 -27.83 -3.89
N ASP A 32 -0.57 -28.00 -4.76
CA ASP A 32 0.11 -29.27 -5.03
C ASP A 32 1.58 -29.23 -4.59
N LEU A 33 1.97 -30.23 -3.78
CA LEU A 33 3.33 -30.38 -3.24
C LEU A 33 4.41 -30.53 -4.32
N ASN A 34 4.04 -30.96 -5.53
CA ASN A 34 4.97 -31.11 -6.64
C ASN A 34 5.44 -29.76 -7.23
N LEU A 35 4.62 -28.70 -7.17
CA LEU A 35 5.04 -27.35 -7.61
C LEU A 35 5.99 -26.69 -6.61
N ALA A 36 5.78 -26.92 -5.31
CA ALA A 36 6.65 -26.38 -4.26
C ALA A 36 8.10 -26.90 -4.36
N ARG A 37 8.29 -28.11 -4.90
CA ARG A 37 9.61 -28.71 -5.15
C ARG A 37 10.35 -28.09 -6.34
N VAL A 38 9.63 -27.54 -7.33
CA VAL A 38 10.23 -26.91 -8.52
C VAL A 38 10.70 -25.48 -8.22
N VAL A 39 10.04 -24.78 -7.30
CA VAL A 39 10.42 -23.41 -6.88
C VAL A 39 11.63 -23.41 -5.94
N ARG A 40 11.89 -24.52 -5.22
CA ARG A 40 13.15 -24.69 -4.50
C ARG A 40 14.25 -24.97 -5.50
N GLU A 41 15.07 -23.98 -5.84
CA GLU A 41 16.30 -24.22 -6.57
C GLU A 41 17.12 -25.31 -5.85
N PRO A 42 17.62 -26.33 -6.57
CA PRO A 42 18.50 -27.33 -5.99
C PRO A 42 19.87 -26.68 -5.74
N GLY A 43 20.06 -26.04 -4.58
CA GLY A 43 21.31 -25.32 -4.33
C GLY A 43 21.73 -25.06 -2.88
N ILE A 44 20.83 -24.99 -1.89
CA ILE A 44 21.25 -24.68 -0.50
C ILE A 44 20.35 -25.43 0.49
N GLY A 45 20.88 -26.49 1.11
CA GLY A 45 20.24 -27.17 2.24
C GLY A 45 20.25 -28.69 2.14
N GLU A 46 21.43 -29.30 2.01
CA GLU A 46 21.58 -30.70 2.45
C GLU A 46 21.26 -30.78 3.94
N SER A 47 20.39 -31.72 4.27
CA SER A 47 19.78 -31.90 5.58
C SER A 47 20.81 -32.26 6.65
N LEU A 48 20.79 -31.53 7.77
CA LEU A 48 21.29 -32.08 9.03
C LEU A 48 20.25 -33.13 9.49
N GLU A 49 20.64 -34.40 9.46
CA GLU A 49 19.79 -35.54 9.83
C GLU A 49 19.34 -35.46 11.29
N GLY A 50 18.04 -35.72 11.55
CA GLY A 50 17.57 -36.06 12.91
C GLY A 50 16.22 -35.47 13.35
N GLY A 51 15.62 -34.55 12.59
CA GLY A 51 14.28 -34.03 12.90
C GLY A 51 13.15 -34.97 12.44
N PRO A 52 11.98 -34.99 13.10
CA PRO A 52 10.80 -35.67 12.55
C PRO A 52 10.53 -35.14 11.13
N PRO A 53 10.02 -35.96 10.20
CA PRO A 53 9.81 -35.52 8.82
C PRO A 53 8.95 -34.26 8.87
N ALA A 54 9.53 -33.13 8.45
CA ALA A 54 8.84 -31.86 8.36
C ALA A 54 7.55 -32.12 7.60
N GLN A 55 6.40 -31.87 8.25
CA GLN A 55 5.11 -32.03 7.63
C GLN A 55 5.16 -31.26 6.31
N ASN A 56 5.02 -32.02 5.24
CA ASN A 56 5.15 -31.62 3.85
C ASN A 56 4.01 -30.64 3.54
N ARG A 57 4.14 -29.38 3.96
CA ARG A 57 3.35 -28.25 3.48
C ARG A 57 4.15 -27.62 2.35
N ALA A 58 3.52 -27.47 1.19
CA ALA A 58 4.05 -26.58 0.16
C ALA A 58 4.24 -25.21 0.82
N GLY A 59 5.47 -24.68 0.83
CA GLY A 59 5.73 -23.37 1.41
C GLY A 59 4.95 -22.28 0.69
N SER A 60 4.48 -21.28 1.43
CA SER A 60 3.88 -20.06 0.87
C SER A 60 4.98 -19.09 0.42
N TYR A 61 4.70 -18.30 -0.60
CA TYR A 61 5.66 -17.37 -1.21
C TYR A 61 5.07 -15.98 -1.38
N VAL A 62 5.87 -14.95 -1.16
CA VAL A 62 5.49 -13.54 -1.30
C VAL A 62 6.15 -12.94 -2.53
N TYR A 63 5.36 -12.21 -3.30
CA TYR A 63 5.85 -11.27 -4.29
C TYR A 63 5.58 -9.86 -3.77
N ASP A 64 6.65 -9.18 -3.37
CA ASP A 64 6.67 -7.75 -3.09
C ASP A 64 7.63 -7.08 -4.08
N LEU A 65 7.09 -6.24 -4.95
CA LEU A 65 7.87 -5.57 -5.99
C LEU A 65 8.70 -4.41 -5.43
N ASP A 66 8.40 -3.96 -4.22
CA ASP A 66 9.09 -2.88 -3.52
C ASP A 66 10.12 -3.40 -2.51
N SER A 67 10.31 -4.72 -2.39
CA SER A 67 11.28 -5.31 -1.46
C SER A 67 12.70 -5.51 -2.03
N TYR A 68 13.71 -5.38 -1.19
CA TYR A 68 15.08 -5.86 -1.42
C TYR A 68 15.23 -7.38 -1.25
N LEU A 69 14.23 -8.06 -0.68
CA LEU A 69 14.24 -9.52 -0.53
C LEU A 69 14.10 -10.22 -1.89
N PRO A 70 14.47 -11.50 -2.00
CA PRO A 70 14.29 -12.28 -3.24
C PRO A 70 12.82 -12.27 -3.71
N SER A 71 12.60 -12.43 -5.02
CA SER A 71 11.25 -12.51 -5.60
C SER A 71 11.12 -13.78 -6.44
N PRO A 72 10.28 -14.75 -6.06
CA PRO A 72 9.49 -14.79 -4.81
C PRO A 72 10.35 -14.94 -3.55
N CYS A 73 9.87 -14.39 -2.42
CA CYS A 73 10.44 -14.60 -1.09
C CYS A 73 9.65 -15.69 -0.35
N PRO A 74 10.28 -16.66 0.34
CA PRO A 74 9.57 -17.54 1.26
C PRO A 74 8.79 -16.74 2.31
N TRP A 75 7.55 -17.14 2.61
CA TRP A 75 6.66 -16.42 3.52
C TRP A 75 7.30 -16.17 4.90
N GLU A 76 7.93 -17.19 5.49
CA GLU A 76 8.55 -17.08 6.82
C GLU A 76 9.66 -16.02 6.83
N ASP A 77 10.55 -16.04 5.83
CA ASP A 77 11.63 -15.08 5.67
C ASP A 77 11.09 -13.66 5.44
N TYR A 78 10.11 -13.52 4.56
CA TYR A 78 9.50 -12.23 4.26
C TYR A 78 8.89 -11.61 5.51
N LEU A 79 8.13 -12.42 6.25
CA LEU A 79 7.40 -12.01 7.42
C LEU A 79 8.36 -11.56 8.53
N GLU A 80 9.38 -12.37 8.85
CA GLU A 80 10.35 -12.07 9.90
C GLU A 80 11.21 -10.83 9.59
N LEU A 81 11.66 -10.69 8.35
CA LEU A 81 12.57 -9.60 7.96
C LEU A 81 11.85 -8.27 7.76
N THR A 82 10.61 -8.30 7.24
CA THR A 82 9.86 -7.08 6.89
C THR A 82 9.14 -6.46 8.08
N PHE A 83 8.67 -7.27 9.02
CA PHE A 83 7.78 -6.84 10.10
C PHE A 83 8.32 -7.27 11.48
N PRO A 84 9.34 -6.57 12.01
CA PRO A 84 9.91 -6.93 13.31
C PRO A 84 8.88 -6.77 14.44
N SER A 85 8.86 -7.74 15.38
CA SER A 85 7.91 -7.74 16.51
C SER A 85 8.19 -6.65 17.55
N SER A 86 9.33 -5.96 17.46
CA SER A 86 9.74 -4.90 18.39
C SER A 86 9.23 -3.50 18.01
N LEU A 87 8.30 -3.41 17.04
CA LEU A 87 7.72 -2.13 16.63
C LEU A 87 6.71 -1.59 17.64
N LEU A 88 6.64 -0.26 17.73
CA LEU A 88 5.59 0.41 18.48
C LEU A 88 4.21 0.01 17.93
N PRO A 89 3.19 -0.17 18.79
CA PRO A 89 1.87 -0.64 18.36
C PRO A 89 1.26 0.13 17.19
N GLU A 90 1.45 1.45 17.12
CA GLU A 90 0.93 2.31 16.05
C GLU A 90 1.54 2.08 14.67
N TYR A 91 2.67 1.36 14.59
CA TYR A 91 3.37 1.00 13.34
C TYR A 91 3.33 -0.49 13.03
N GLN A 92 2.70 -1.30 13.90
CA GLN A 92 2.50 -2.72 13.65
C GLN A 92 1.51 -2.92 12.50
N SER A 93 1.72 -3.99 11.74
CA SER A 93 0.91 -4.29 10.57
C SER A 93 -0.29 -5.17 10.91
N SER A 94 -1.45 -4.79 10.38
CA SER A 94 -2.62 -5.67 10.22
C SER A 94 -2.76 -6.00 8.73
N PHE A 95 -3.29 -7.18 8.43
CA PHE A 95 -3.34 -7.71 7.07
C PHE A 95 -4.77 -7.98 6.66
N ARG A 96 -5.21 -7.38 5.54
CA ARG A 96 -6.43 -7.81 4.87
C ARG A 96 -6.09 -8.85 3.80
N VAL A 97 -6.45 -10.10 4.06
CA VAL A 97 -6.22 -11.22 3.15
C VAL A 97 -7.43 -11.40 2.23
N ILE A 98 -7.20 -11.20 0.94
CA ILE A 98 -8.23 -11.28 -0.10
C ILE A 98 -7.80 -12.31 -1.15
N SER A 99 -8.70 -13.23 -1.52
CA SER A 99 -8.40 -14.15 -2.61
C SER A 99 -8.21 -13.39 -3.93
N ALA A 100 -7.25 -13.82 -4.75
CA ALA A 100 -6.98 -13.17 -6.04
C ALA A 100 -8.22 -13.04 -6.92
N LYS A 101 -9.14 -14.02 -6.88
CA LYS A 101 -10.39 -13.96 -7.62
C LYS A 101 -11.27 -12.79 -7.15
N ILE A 102 -11.47 -12.65 -5.84
CA ILE A 102 -12.26 -11.53 -5.28
C ILE A 102 -11.60 -10.19 -5.62
N TYR A 103 -10.28 -10.11 -5.52
CA TYR A 103 -9.56 -8.88 -5.90
C TYR A 103 -9.81 -8.51 -7.38
N LEU A 104 -9.61 -9.45 -8.31
CA LEU A 104 -9.82 -9.21 -9.74
C LEU A 104 -11.29 -8.92 -10.11
N ASP A 105 -12.24 -9.54 -9.42
CA ASP A 105 -13.66 -9.36 -9.68
C ASP A 105 -14.20 -8.05 -9.11
N SER A 106 -13.68 -7.61 -7.95
CA SER A 106 -14.32 -6.59 -7.12
C SER A 106 -13.51 -5.32 -6.88
N PHE A 107 -12.22 -5.29 -7.21
CA PHE A 107 -11.39 -4.10 -7.00
C PHE A 107 -11.74 -2.97 -7.98
N VAL A 108 -11.90 -1.75 -7.47
CA VAL A 108 -12.07 -0.54 -8.28
C VAL A 108 -11.25 0.61 -7.71
N SER A 109 -10.48 1.28 -8.55
CA SER A 109 -9.77 2.51 -8.19
C SER A 109 -9.66 3.45 -9.38
N ASP A 110 -10.32 4.61 -9.27
CA ASP A 110 -10.18 5.78 -10.15
C ASP A 110 -8.89 6.58 -9.93
N ARG A 111 -8.05 6.17 -8.98
CA ARG A 111 -6.78 6.82 -8.58
C ARG A 111 -6.94 8.24 -8.02
N SER A 112 -8.16 8.69 -7.73
CA SER A 112 -8.43 10.05 -7.22
C SER A 112 -7.73 10.34 -5.88
N HIS A 113 -7.49 9.31 -5.06
CA HIS A 113 -6.75 9.43 -3.79
C HIS A 113 -5.29 9.87 -3.96
N MET A 114 -4.71 9.72 -5.15
CA MET A 114 -3.35 10.17 -5.47
C MET A 114 -3.30 11.65 -5.89
N LEU A 115 -4.45 12.33 -6.04
CA LEU A 115 -4.48 13.74 -6.41
C LEU A 115 -4.21 14.63 -5.20
N VAL A 116 -3.20 15.49 -5.31
CA VAL A 116 -2.84 16.51 -4.34
C VAL A 116 -3.12 17.90 -4.90
N LYS A 117 -3.47 18.84 -4.02
CA LYS A 117 -3.66 20.24 -4.38
C LYS A 117 -2.32 20.95 -4.39
N ASN A 118 -1.95 21.54 -5.52
CA ASN A 118 -0.84 22.48 -5.56
C ASN A 118 -1.36 23.89 -5.29
N ALA A 119 -0.93 24.49 -4.19
CA ALA A 119 -0.94 25.94 -4.08
C ALA A 119 0.23 26.44 -4.93
N ARG A 120 -0.04 27.01 -6.11
CA ARG A 120 0.97 27.83 -6.76
C ARG A 120 1.16 29.06 -5.88
N GLU A 121 2.36 29.22 -5.35
CA GLU A 121 2.78 30.35 -4.53
C GLU A 121 2.37 31.67 -5.20
N LEU A 122 1.58 32.47 -4.48
CA LEU A 122 1.58 33.91 -4.64
C LEU A 122 2.80 34.45 -3.88
N GLU A 123 4.02 34.09 -4.32
CA GLU A 123 5.23 34.82 -3.93
C GLU A 123 5.43 35.95 -4.94
N ASP A 124 4.90 37.13 -4.61
CA ASP A 124 5.71 38.29 -4.20
C ASP A 124 4.84 39.55 -4.24
N GLY A 125 4.90 40.33 -3.16
CA GLY A 125 4.18 41.59 -3.03
C GLY A 125 3.41 41.72 -1.71
N GLN A 126 4.09 41.52 -0.59
CA GLN A 126 3.73 42.25 0.63
C GLN A 126 3.83 43.74 0.30
N VAL A 127 2.68 44.40 0.13
CA VAL A 127 2.58 45.82 0.42
C VAL A 127 1.92 45.86 1.78
N GLU A 128 2.72 46.09 2.82
CA GLU A 128 2.20 46.60 4.09
C GLU A 128 1.55 47.94 3.76
N LEU A 129 0.22 47.99 3.86
CA LEU A 129 -0.50 49.26 3.87
C LEU A 129 -0.46 49.73 5.32
N ASP A 130 0.44 50.67 5.60
CA ASP A 130 0.37 51.49 6.79
C ASP A 130 -0.97 52.25 6.77
N ASP A 131 -1.76 52.12 7.84
CA ASP A 131 -3.13 52.64 8.01
C ASP A 131 -3.22 54.20 8.14
N GLU A 132 -2.29 54.96 7.55
CA GLU A 132 -2.21 56.42 7.73
C GLU A 132 -1.97 57.13 6.38
N ASP A 133 -2.94 57.06 5.46
CA ASP A 133 -3.37 58.17 4.58
C ASP A 133 -4.36 57.66 3.51
N MET A 134 -5.65 57.73 3.82
CA MET A 134 -6.75 57.46 2.90
C MET A 134 -7.20 58.73 2.16
N PRO A 135 -7.03 58.85 0.83
CA PRO A 135 -7.93 59.68 0.03
C PRO A 135 -9.19 58.88 -0.32
N HIS A 136 -10.33 59.40 0.13
CA HIS A 136 -11.66 59.00 -0.31
C HIS A 136 -11.84 59.35 -1.79
N ASP A 137 -11.73 58.37 -2.68
CA ASP A 137 -12.56 58.20 -3.89
C ASP A 137 -11.82 57.36 -4.94
N GLU A 138 -11.69 56.05 -4.71
CA GLU A 138 -11.56 55.07 -5.80
C GLU A 138 -12.06 53.71 -5.28
N LYS A 139 -13.05 53.12 -5.96
CA LYS A 139 -13.56 51.80 -5.60
C LYS A 139 -12.48 50.76 -5.93
N PRO A 140 -12.09 49.86 -4.99
CA PRO A 140 -11.24 48.75 -5.36
C PRO A 140 -12.01 47.86 -6.32
N ASP A 141 -11.46 47.64 -7.51
CA ASP A 141 -11.93 46.63 -8.44
C ASP A 141 -11.77 45.27 -7.75
N ILE A 142 -12.90 44.62 -7.42
CA ILE A 142 -12.92 43.27 -6.85
C ILE A 142 -12.61 42.30 -7.99
N GLY A 143 -11.39 42.37 -8.49
CA GLY A 143 -10.75 41.29 -9.22
C GLY A 143 -10.39 40.22 -8.19
N SER A 144 -11.37 39.38 -7.86
CA SER A 144 -11.20 38.21 -7.02
C SER A 144 -9.96 37.45 -7.48
N LYS A 145 -8.87 37.51 -6.71
CA LYS A 145 -7.73 36.59 -6.85
C LYS A 145 -8.22 35.21 -6.43
N VAL A 146 -8.97 34.54 -7.30
CA VAL A 146 -9.36 33.15 -7.12
C VAL A 146 -8.10 32.35 -7.43
N ALA A 147 -7.39 31.96 -6.37
CA ALA A 147 -6.33 30.97 -6.47
C ALA A 147 -6.96 29.67 -7.03
N PHE A 148 -6.78 29.41 -8.32
CA PHE A 148 -7.13 28.13 -8.89
C PHE A 148 -6.16 27.08 -8.36
N SER A 149 -6.57 26.32 -7.35
CA SER A 149 -5.83 25.14 -6.92
C SER A 149 -5.83 24.14 -8.08
N THR A 150 -4.68 23.90 -8.68
CA THR A 150 -4.53 22.85 -9.69
C THR A 150 -4.30 21.53 -8.95
N LEU A 151 -5.05 20.48 -9.32
CA LEU A 151 -4.80 19.13 -8.83
C LEU A 151 -3.69 18.49 -9.68
N SER A 152 -2.75 17.83 -9.04
CA SER A 152 -1.75 16.98 -9.70
C SER A 152 -1.63 15.65 -8.97
N TYR A 153 -1.18 14.61 -9.66
CA TYR A 153 -0.86 13.36 -9.00
C TYR A 153 0.41 13.49 -8.14
N SER A 154 0.41 12.85 -6.97
CA SER A 154 1.59 12.76 -6.08
C SER A 154 2.70 11.87 -6.63
N ALA A 155 2.36 10.94 -7.53
CA ALA A 155 3.28 10.11 -8.30
C ALA A 155 2.71 9.87 -9.71
N GLU A 156 3.57 9.61 -10.69
CA GLU A 156 3.12 9.34 -12.07
C GLU A 156 2.20 8.10 -12.08
N PRO A 157 0.94 8.24 -12.55
CA PRO A 157 0.03 7.10 -12.58
C PRO A 157 0.45 6.11 -13.67
N PRO A 158 0.12 4.82 -13.51
CA PRO A 158 0.36 3.85 -14.57
C PRO A 158 -0.30 4.24 -15.89
N SER A 159 0.33 3.90 -17.02
CA SER A 159 -0.11 4.31 -18.37
C SER A 159 -1.40 3.64 -18.84
N TYR A 160 -1.82 2.53 -18.20
CA TYR A 160 -3.09 1.88 -18.47
C TYR A 160 -4.25 2.56 -17.73
N GLU A 161 -5.48 2.30 -18.16
CA GLU A 161 -6.69 2.88 -17.58
C GLU A 161 -6.91 2.51 -16.08
N PRO A 162 -7.66 3.31 -15.32
CA PRO A 162 -8.11 2.93 -13.98
C PRO A 162 -8.71 1.52 -13.93
N LEU A 163 -8.42 0.79 -12.86
CA LEU A 163 -8.86 -0.61 -12.74
C LEU A 163 -10.30 -0.67 -12.25
N CYS A 164 -11.10 -1.52 -12.90
CA CYS A 164 -12.45 -1.87 -12.48
C CYS A 164 -12.67 -3.37 -12.68
N GLY A 165 -12.92 -4.07 -11.57
CA GLY A 165 -13.14 -5.50 -11.56
C GLY A 165 -14.39 -5.91 -12.31
N ALA A 166 -14.39 -7.15 -12.84
CA ALA A 166 -15.41 -7.64 -13.75
C ALA A 166 -16.84 -7.59 -13.18
N LEU A 167 -17.01 -7.78 -11.86
CA LEU A 167 -18.31 -7.73 -11.20
C LEU A 167 -18.75 -6.32 -10.80
N MET A 168 -17.84 -5.35 -10.85
CA MET A 168 -18.12 -3.95 -10.49
C MET A 168 -18.36 -3.07 -11.71
N ALA A 169 -18.13 -3.60 -12.91
CA ALA A 169 -18.42 -2.92 -14.17
C ALA A 169 -19.90 -2.50 -14.21
N GLY A 170 -20.16 -1.21 -14.39
CA GLY A 170 -21.52 -0.66 -14.42
C GLY A 170 -22.17 -0.37 -13.07
N SER A 171 -21.47 -0.59 -11.95
CA SER A 171 -21.99 -0.27 -10.60
C SER A 171 -22.06 1.24 -10.30
N GLY A 172 -21.38 2.07 -11.10
CA GLY A 172 -21.25 3.52 -10.86
C GLY A 172 -20.28 3.89 -9.72
N ILE A 173 -19.64 2.91 -9.08
CA ILE A 173 -18.63 3.14 -8.04
C ILE A 173 -17.32 3.57 -8.71
N GLY A 174 -16.82 4.76 -8.36
CA GLY A 174 -15.53 5.27 -8.86
C GLY A 174 -14.31 4.64 -8.17
N SER A 175 -14.43 4.33 -6.88
CA SER A 175 -13.35 3.69 -6.12
C SER A 175 -13.89 2.99 -4.88
N ASN A 176 -13.35 1.80 -4.59
CA ASN A 176 -13.58 1.09 -3.33
C ASN A 176 -12.27 0.69 -2.62
N LEU A 177 -11.11 1.08 -3.18
CA LEU A 177 -9.78 0.80 -2.62
C LEU A 177 -9.70 1.16 -1.13
N MET A 178 -9.97 2.42 -0.78
CA MET A 178 -9.76 2.87 0.60
C MET A 178 -10.75 2.25 1.58
N SER A 179 -12.01 2.11 1.18
CA SER A 179 -13.09 1.66 2.07
C SER A 179 -13.17 0.15 2.25
N HIS A 180 -12.80 -0.64 1.23
CA HIS A 180 -13.03 -2.10 1.23
C HIS A 180 -11.75 -2.94 1.18
N PHE A 181 -10.63 -2.35 0.75
CA PHE A 181 -9.34 -3.05 0.59
C PHE A 181 -8.27 -2.52 1.56
N VAL A 182 -8.25 -1.22 1.86
CA VAL A 182 -7.26 -0.61 2.79
C VAL A 182 -7.79 -0.52 4.21
N CYS A 183 -9.08 -0.21 4.39
CA CYS A 183 -9.70 -0.16 5.72
C CYS A 183 -9.53 -1.51 6.45
N MET A 184 -9.07 -1.49 7.69
CA MET A 184 -8.89 -2.69 8.53
C MET A 184 -10.05 -2.92 9.50
N GLU A 185 -11.09 -2.09 9.46
CA GLU A 185 -12.32 -2.36 10.20
C GLU A 185 -13.12 -3.47 9.51
N ALA A 186 -13.77 -4.33 10.30
CA ALA A 186 -14.72 -5.33 9.82
C ALA A 186 -16.04 -4.64 9.43
N THR A 187 -16.03 -3.89 8.34
CA THR A 187 -17.22 -3.20 7.82
C THR A 187 -18.08 -4.14 6.97
N PRO A 188 -19.43 -4.06 7.07
CA PRO A 188 -20.31 -4.78 6.17
C PRO A 188 -19.98 -4.46 4.70
N GLY A 189 -19.77 -5.50 3.90
CA GLY A 189 -19.43 -5.38 2.48
C GLY A 189 -17.93 -5.35 2.17
N SER A 190 -17.04 -5.22 3.16
CA SER A 190 -15.59 -5.32 2.92
C SER A 190 -15.18 -6.70 2.42
N PHE A 191 -14.08 -6.77 1.65
CA PHE A 191 -13.62 -8.01 1.05
C PHE A 191 -12.52 -8.67 1.88
N GLY A 192 -12.53 -10.00 1.93
CA GLY A 192 -11.51 -10.77 2.63
C GLY A 192 -11.60 -10.67 4.15
N GLU A 193 -10.54 -11.11 4.80
CA GLU A 193 -10.44 -11.22 6.26
C GLU A 193 -9.32 -10.32 6.77
N VAL A 194 -9.55 -9.64 7.89
CA VAL A 194 -8.53 -8.85 8.58
C VAL A 194 -7.89 -9.72 9.66
N ILE A 195 -6.58 -9.80 9.65
CA ILE A 195 -5.77 -10.66 10.51
C ILE A 195 -4.63 -9.82 11.09
N GLU A 196 -4.39 -9.92 12.39
CA GLU A 196 -3.25 -9.26 13.02
C GLU A 196 -1.93 -9.97 12.71
N TRP A 197 -0.84 -9.20 12.74
CA TRP A 197 0.54 -9.69 12.54
C TRP A 197 0.87 -10.99 13.30
N GLN A 198 0.42 -11.11 14.54
CA GLN A 198 0.74 -12.26 15.40
C GLN A 198 0.03 -13.53 14.92
N GLU A 199 -1.19 -13.40 14.40
CA GLU A 199 -2.03 -14.52 13.99
C GLU A 199 -1.65 -14.99 12.58
N ILE A 200 -1.38 -14.06 11.65
CA ILE A 200 -1.08 -14.40 10.25
C ILE A 200 0.16 -15.28 10.10
N ARG A 201 1.14 -15.16 11.03
CA ARG A 201 2.35 -15.99 11.06
C ARG A 201 2.05 -17.49 11.06
N SER A 202 1.00 -17.90 11.75
CA SER A 202 0.62 -19.31 11.89
C SER A 202 -0.24 -19.85 10.75
N ARG A 203 -0.73 -18.97 9.87
CA ARG A 203 -1.74 -19.29 8.86
C ARG A 203 -1.15 -19.81 7.55
N PHE A 204 0.02 -19.29 7.16
CA PHE A 204 0.58 -19.47 5.82
C PHE A 204 1.98 -20.07 5.84
#